data_AF-A0A7C5ZAL3-F1
#
_entry.id   AF-A0A7C5ZAL3-F1
#
_cell.length_a   1.000
_cell.length_b   1.000
_cell.length_c   1.000
_cell.angle_alpha   90.00
_cell.angle_beta   90.00
_cell.angle_gamma   90.00
#
_symmetry.space_group_name_H-M   'P 1'
#
loop_
_entity.id
_entity.type
_entity.pdbx_description
1 polymer ?
#
loop_
_entity_poly.entity_id
_entity_poly.type
_entity_poly.pdbx_seq_one_letter_code
_entity_poly.pdbx_strand_id
1 'polypeptide(L)'
;TWTVGEALRYIRENGRKSETLSTIYVVDEQGRLVGDASIADILLAPDNESVAEVMNANVRALSATDDQEKAIDLFSRERREALPVVDSEGCLIGIVTIDDILDVAQEEATEDIQKLGAVEALDEPYLQISFWRMLKKRAGWLVVLFLSEMLTATAMSHFEDEIARAVVLAVFVPLIISSGGNSGSQAATLVIRAMALGELTVRDWWRVVRREVASGLALGSILGTIGFLRITLWSLVKPDLYGPHWALVALTVGIALVGVVLWGCLAGSMLPIILKRLGFDPAASSAPFVATLVDVTGIVIYFTVASFILRGTLL
;
A
#
# COMPACT_ATOMS: atom_id res chain seq x y z
N THR A 1 15.96 -23.37 -40.49
CA THR A 1 15.54 -23.87 -39.16
C THR A 1 16.48 -24.97 -38.74
N TRP A 2 16.95 -24.94 -37.50
CA TRP A 2 17.85 -25.99 -36.99
C TRP A 2 17.05 -27.25 -36.62
N THR A 3 17.71 -28.41 -36.70
CA THR A 3 17.19 -29.65 -36.09
C THR A 3 17.55 -29.71 -34.61
N VAL A 4 16.84 -30.55 -33.86
CA VAL A 4 17.15 -30.83 -32.44
C VAL A 4 18.60 -31.29 -32.28
N GLY A 5 19.09 -32.16 -33.16
CA GLY A 5 20.48 -32.64 -33.11
C GLY A 5 21.52 -31.54 -33.33
N GLU A 6 21.22 -30.55 -34.18
CA GLU A 6 22.09 -29.36 -34.37
C GLU A 6 22.08 -28.45 -33.14
N ALA A 7 20.89 -28.19 -32.57
CA ALA A 7 20.75 -27.40 -31.35
C ALA A 7 21.51 -28.04 -30.17
N LEU A 8 21.36 -29.35 -29.96
CA LEU A 8 22.08 -30.09 -28.91
C LEU A 8 23.60 -30.04 -29.09
N ARG A 9 24.09 -30.09 -30.34
CA ARG A 9 25.53 -29.93 -30.62
C ARG A 9 26.01 -28.54 -30.22
N TYR A 10 25.28 -27.50 -30.62
CA TYR A 10 25.62 -26.12 -30.27
C TYR A 10 25.61 -25.88 -28.76
N ILE A 11 24.63 -26.44 -28.04
CA ILE A 11 24.54 -26.36 -26.58
C ILE A 11 25.73 -27.06 -25.93
N ARG A 12 26.15 -28.23 -26.42
CA ARG A 12 27.33 -28.93 -25.87
C ARG A 12 28.63 -28.13 -26.04
N GLU A 13 28.76 -27.38 -27.13
CA GLU A 13 29.93 -26.56 -27.42
C GLU A 13 29.94 -25.24 -26.63
N ASN A 14 28.78 -24.60 -26.45
CA ASN A 14 28.68 -23.22 -25.94
C ASN A 14 28.01 -23.08 -24.57
N GLY A 15 27.23 -24.09 -24.14
CA GLY A 15 26.33 -23.99 -22.99
C GLY A 15 27.02 -23.79 -21.63
N ARG A 16 28.31 -24.10 -21.49
CA ARG A 16 29.07 -23.85 -20.25
C ARG A 16 29.22 -22.37 -19.89
N LYS A 17 28.99 -21.46 -20.84
CA LYS A 17 29.07 -20.01 -20.65
C LYS A 17 27.68 -19.36 -20.45
N SER A 18 26.62 -20.16 -20.43
CA SER A 18 25.25 -19.66 -20.29
C SER A 18 24.87 -19.55 -18.82
N GLU A 19 24.10 -18.52 -18.47
CA GLU A 19 23.57 -18.30 -17.12
C GLU A 19 22.70 -19.48 -16.66
N THR A 20 21.78 -19.91 -17.54
CA THR A 20 20.94 -21.09 -17.34
C THR A 20 20.79 -21.85 -18.65
N LEU A 21 20.56 -23.16 -18.52
CA LEU A 21 20.24 -24.05 -19.63
C LEU A 21 18.80 -24.57 -19.55
N SER A 22 17.97 -24.11 -18.62
CA SER A 22 16.63 -24.68 -18.43
C SER A 22 15.65 -24.36 -19.55
N THR A 23 15.79 -23.16 -20.14
CA THR A 23 14.96 -22.68 -21.25
C THR A 23 15.84 -22.23 -22.40
N ILE A 24 15.49 -22.64 -23.62
CA ILE A 24 16.14 -22.26 -24.86
C ILE A 24 15.22 -21.32 -25.61
N TYR A 25 15.69 -20.10 -25.86
CA TYR A 25 14.97 -19.13 -26.68
C TYR A 25 15.35 -19.25 -28.14
N VAL A 26 14.35 -19.22 -29.01
CA VAL A 26 14.50 -19.31 -30.46
C VAL A 26 14.29 -17.92 -31.06
N VAL A 27 15.23 -17.49 -31.89
CA VAL A 27 15.18 -16.21 -32.59
C VAL A 27 15.18 -16.41 -34.11
N ASP A 28 14.62 -15.43 -34.84
CA ASP A 28 14.73 -15.39 -36.29
C ASP A 28 16.08 -14.81 -36.78
N GLU A 29 16.25 -14.71 -38.10
CA GLU A 29 17.47 -14.16 -38.71
C GLU A 29 17.72 -12.69 -38.37
N GLN A 30 16.69 -11.96 -37.92
CA GLN A 30 16.79 -10.57 -37.48
C GLN A 30 17.02 -10.48 -35.96
N GLY A 31 17.08 -11.60 -35.24
CA GLY A 31 17.27 -11.64 -33.79
C GLY A 31 15.97 -11.47 -32.99
N ARG A 32 14.80 -11.46 -33.64
CA ARG A 32 13.52 -11.34 -32.94
C ARG A 32 13.15 -12.65 -32.27
N LEU A 33 12.62 -12.55 -31.06
CA LEU A 33 12.13 -13.71 -30.31
C LEU A 33 10.91 -14.33 -31.01
N VAL A 34 11.01 -15.60 -31.40
CA VAL A 34 9.95 -16.31 -32.12
C VAL A 34 9.40 -17.52 -31.37
N GLY A 35 10.11 -18.02 -30.37
CA GLY A 35 9.68 -19.19 -29.62
C GLY A 35 10.59 -19.50 -28.44
N ASP A 36 10.15 -20.42 -27.59
CA ASP A 36 10.95 -20.99 -26.52
C ASP A 36 10.69 -22.48 -26.34
N ALA A 37 11.66 -23.20 -25.80
CA ALA A 37 11.55 -24.63 -25.51
C ALA A 37 12.25 -24.94 -24.20
N SER A 38 11.70 -25.84 -23.38
CA SER A 38 12.46 -26.34 -22.24
C SER A 38 13.59 -27.24 -22.72
N ILE A 39 14.70 -27.27 -22.00
CA ILE A 39 15.80 -28.20 -22.32
C ILE A 39 15.35 -29.65 -22.23
N ALA A 40 14.37 -29.95 -21.37
CA ALA A 40 13.79 -31.28 -21.26
C ALA A 40 13.10 -31.67 -22.58
N ASP A 41 12.31 -30.77 -23.18
CA ASP A 41 11.65 -31.02 -24.47
C ASP A 41 12.68 -31.26 -25.58
N ILE A 42 13.73 -30.43 -25.63
CA ILE A 42 14.81 -30.59 -26.62
C ILE A 42 15.62 -31.88 -26.41
N LEU A 43 15.83 -32.32 -25.17
CA LEU A 43 16.55 -33.57 -24.87
C LEU A 43 15.73 -34.83 -25.15
N LEU A 44 14.40 -34.75 -25.07
CA LEU A 44 13.49 -35.86 -25.31
C LEU A 44 13.05 -35.97 -26.77
N ALA A 45 13.17 -34.90 -27.54
CA ALA A 45 12.81 -34.87 -28.95
C ALA A 45 13.82 -35.67 -29.83
N PRO A 46 13.37 -36.32 -30.90
CA PRO A 46 14.24 -36.94 -31.91
C PRO A 46 15.21 -35.95 -32.56
N ASP A 47 16.46 -36.37 -32.76
CA ASP A 47 17.53 -35.52 -33.35
C ASP A 47 17.18 -34.93 -34.74
N ASN A 48 16.30 -35.61 -35.50
CA ASN A 48 15.89 -35.21 -36.84
C ASN A 48 14.66 -34.29 -36.88
N GLU A 49 14.01 -34.06 -35.75
CA GLU A 49 12.86 -33.16 -35.64
C GLU A 49 13.32 -31.70 -35.70
N SER A 50 12.46 -30.79 -36.19
CA SER A 50 12.81 -29.37 -36.26
C SER A 50 12.58 -28.70 -34.90
N VAL A 51 13.48 -27.79 -34.49
CA VAL A 51 13.28 -26.97 -33.28
C VAL A 51 11.97 -26.17 -33.35
N ALA A 52 11.53 -25.78 -34.55
CA ALA A 52 10.28 -25.06 -34.76
C ALA A 52 9.02 -25.89 -34.44
N GLU A 53 9.12 -27.23 -34.47
CA GLU A 53 8.02 -28.14 -34.15
C GLU A 53 7.94 -28.43 -32.63
N VAL A 54 9.08 -28.37 -31.94
CA VAL A 54 9.19 -28.61 -30.50
C VAL A 54 8.96 -27.32 -29.68
N MET A 55 9.28 -26.15 -30.24
CA MET A 55 9.15 -24.87 -29.53
C MET A 55 7.69 -24.42 -29.34
N ASN A 56 7.45 -23.69 -28.27
CA ASN A 56 6.24 -22.92 -28.08
C ASN A 56 6.41 -21.53 -28.71
N ALA A 57 5.58 -21.20 -29.71
CA ALA A 57 5.60 -19.91 -30.38
C ALA A 57 5.01 -18.75 -29.54
N ASN A 58 4.27 -19.05 -28.46
CA ASN A 58 3.64 -18.05 -27.62
C ASN A 58 4.49 -17.75 -26.39
N VAL A 59 5.59 -17.04 -26.61
CA VAL A 59 6.50 -16.61 -25.54
C VAL A 59 6.08 -15.24 -25.03
N ARG A 60 5.97 -15.11 -23.71
CA ARG A 60 5.87 -13.81 -23.06
C ARG A 60 7.26 -13.31 -22.71
N ALA A 61 7.57 -12.12 -23.18
CA ALA A 61 8.83 -11.43 -22.91
C ALA A 61 8.59 -10.18 -22.06
N LEU A 62 9.60 -9.84 -21.28
CA LEU A 62 9.73 -8.54 -20.64
C LEU A 62 10.25 -7.53 -21.65
N SER A 63 9.79 -6.29 -21.56
CA SER A 63 10.44 -5.18 -22.27
C SER A 63 11.64 -4.69 -21.48
N ALA A 64 12.70 -4.27 -22.16
CA ALA A 64 13.87 -3.63 -21.55
C ALA A 64 13.54 -2.37 -20.72
N THR A 65 12.37 -1.77 -20.96
CA THR A 65 11.87 -0.59 -20.23
C THR A 65 10.77 -0.90 -19.23
N ASP A 66 10.48 -2.18 -18.99
CA ASP A 66 9.49 -2.57 -17.98
C ASP A 66 10.02 -2.30 -16.56
N ASP A 67 9.11 -1.93 -15.68
CA ASP A 67 9.39 -1.73 -14.26
C ASP A 67 9.58 -3.07 -13.53
N GLN A 68 10.31 -3.06 -12.42
CA GLN A 68 10.59 -4.22 -11.58
C GLN A 68 9.30 -4.91 -11.09
N GLU A 69 8.29 -4.13 -10.67
CA GLU A 69 6.95 -4.64 -10.30
C GLU A 69 6.33 -5.51 -11.41
N LYS A 70 6.46 -5.08 -12.68
CA LYS A 70 5.89 -5.79 -13.83
C LYS A 70 6.65 -7.09 -14.11
N ALA A 71 7.96 -7.08 -13.89
CA ALA A 71 8.75 -8.30 -13.97
C ALA A 71 8.31 -9.32 -12.92
N ILE A 72 8.16 -8.91 -11.65
CA ILE A 72 7.69 -9.77 -10.55
C ILE A 72 6.30 -10.38 -10.87
N ASP A 73 5.35 -9.56 -11.35
CA ASP A 73 4.01 -10.04 -11.73
C ASP A 73 4.07 -11.07 -12.87
N LEU A 74 4.92 -10.84 -13.89
CA LEU A 74 5.05 -11.77 -15.01
C LEU A 74 5.67 -13.10 -14.57
N PHE A 75 6.73 -13.07 -13.73
CA PHE A 75 7.33 -14.28 -13.18
C PHE A 75 6.34 -15.10 -12.33
N SER A 76 5.55 -14.44 -11.49
CA SER A 76 4.53 -15.08 -10.66
C SER A 76 3.46 -15.81 -11.49
N ARG A 77 3.09 -15.24 -12.66
CA ARG A 77 2.08 -15.81 -13.57
C ARG A 77 2.64 -16.93 -14.43
N GLU A 78 3.82 -16.75 -15.01
CA GLU A 78 4.40 -17.67 -15.99
C GLU A 78 5.11 -18.86 -15.31
N ARG A 79 5.52 -18.74 -14.05
CA ARG A 79 6.22 -19.79 -13.27
C ARG A 79 7.44 -20.36 -13.99
N ARG A 80 8.19 -19.49 -14.67
CA ARG A 80 9.41 -19.83 -15.40
C ARG A 80 10.65 -19.53 -14.58
N GLU A 81 11.73 -20.28 -14.80
CA GLU A 81 13.03 -20.04 -14.16
C GLU A 81 13.76 -18.83 -14.76
N ALA A 82 13.49 -18.53 -16.03
CA ALA A 82 13.97 -17.34 -16.69
C ALA A 82 12.89 -16.79 -17.63
N LEU A 83 12.90 -15.47 -17.85
CA LEU A 83 12.09 -14.80 -18.85
C LEU A 83 12.98 -14.06 -19.84
N PRO A 84 12.61 -14.04 -21.13
CA PRO A 84 13.36 -13.29 -22.13
C PRO A 84 13.08 -11.80 -22.02
N VAL A 85 14.10 -10.98 -22.25
CA VAL A 85 13.99 -9.52 -22.35
C VAL A 85 14.18 -9.10 -23.80
N VAL A 86 13.22 -8.32 -24.30
CA VAL A 86 13.25 -7.79 -25.67
C VAL A 86 13.34 -6.26 -25.69
N ASP A 87 13.94 -5.73 -26.75
CA ASP A 87 13.93 -4.29 -27.03
C ASP A 87 12.60 -3.82 -27.66
N SER A 88 12.54 -2.56 -28.10
CA SER A 88 11.36 -1.99 -28.75
C SER A 88 11.01 -2.63 -30.10
N GLU A 89 11.95 -3.33 -30.75
CA GLU A 89 11.76 -4.01 -32.04
C GLU A 89 11.44 -5.50 -31.88
N GLY A 90 11.40 -6.00 -30.64
CA GLY A 90 11.14 -7.41 -30.31
C GLY A 90 12.39 -8.29 -30.41
N CYS A 91 13.58 -7.70 -30.53
CA CYS A 91 14.85 -8.41 -30.57
C CYS A 91 15.22 -8.89 -29.16
N LEU A 92 15.61 -10.16 -29.06
CA LEU A 92 16.06 -10.74 -27.78
C LEU A 92 17.42 -10.16 -27.40
N ILE A 93 17.45 -9.39 -26.32
CA ILE A 93 18.68 -8.73 -25.85
C ILE A 93 19.25 -9.36 -24.57
N GLY A 94 18.46 -10.19 -23.88
CA GLY A 94 18.89 -10.84 -22.65
C GLY A 94 17.81 -11.68 -22.00
N ILE A 95 18.07 -12.11 -20.78
CA ILE A 95 17.15 -12.84 -19.93
C ILE A 95 17.20 -12.26 -18.52
N VAL A 96 16.14 -12.47 -17.75
CA VAL A 96 16.13 -12.29 -16.29
C VAL A 96 15.87 -13.67 -15.69
N THR A 97 16.47 -13.98 -14.55
CA THR A 97 16.27 -15.25 -13.84
C THR A 97 15.40 -15.07 -12.60
N ILE A 98 14.86 -16.19 -12.10
CA ILE A 98 13.97 -16.18 -10.94
C ILE A 98 14.70 -15.77 -9.65
N ASP A 99 15.98 -16.11 -9.50
CA ASP A 99 16.80 -15.71 -8.34
C ASP A 99 16.99 -14.19 -8.26
N ASP A 100 17.29 -13.53 -9.38
CA ASP A 100 17.34 -12.06 -9.45
C ASP A 100 15.99 -11.44 -9.06
N ILE A 101 14.89 -12.04 -9.50
CA ILE A 101 13.54 -11.55 -9.21
C ILE A 101 13.15 -11.75 -7.75
N LEU A 102 13.65 -12.80 -7.10
CA LEU A 102 13.43 -13.02 -5.68
C LEU A 102 14.09 -11.93 -4.84
N ASP A 103 15.32 -11.51 -5.20
CA ASP A 103 16.01 -10.42 -4.53
C ASP A 103 15.27 -9.08 -4.74
N VAL A 104 14.90 -8.78 -5.99
CA VAL A 104 14.13 -7.56 -6.32
C VAL A 104 12.77 -7.53 -5.61
N ALA A 105 12.06 -8.67 -5.55
CA ALA A 105 10.79 -8.75 -4.83
C ALA A 105 10.95 -8.48 -3.32
N GLN A 106 12.08 -8.89 -2.73
CA GLN A 106 12.39 -8.59 -1.33
C GLN A 106 12.73 -7.11 -1.12
N GLU A 107 13.46 -6.50 -2.05
CA GLU A 107 13.77 -5.06 -2.03
C GLU A 107 12.50 -4.22 -2.15
N GLU A 108 11.63 -4.51 -3.12
CA GLU A 108 10.33 -3.84 -3.30
C GLU A 108 9.44 -3.96 -2.06
N ALA A 109 9.32 -5.16 -1.49
CA ALA A 109 8.57 -5.37 -0.26
C ALA A 109 9.16 -4.56 0.92
N THR A 110 10.48 -4.38 0.96
CA THR A 110 11.16 -3.58 1.99
C THR A 110 10.90 -2.09 1.78
N GLU A 111 10.96 -1.61 0.54
CA GLU A 111 10.66 -0.25 0.15
C GLU A 111 9.21 0.13 0.51
N ASP A 112 8.24 -0.73 0.18
CA ASP A 112 6.83 -0.54 0.52
C ASP A 112 6.62 -0.41 2.03
N ILE A 113 7.26 -1.27 2.83
CA ILE A 113 7.19 -1.21 4.30
C ILE A 113 7.74 0.11 4.83
N GLN A 114 8.83 0.61 4.24
CA GLN A 114 9.45 1.87 4.67
C GLN A 114 8.59 3.09 4.27
N LYS A 115 8.07 3.10 3.04
CA LYS A 115 7.15 4.14 2.55
C LYS A 115 5.86 4.20 3.38
N LEU A 116 5.31 3.05 3.78
CA LEU A 116 4.17 2.98 4.69
C LEU A 116 4.41 3.73 6.01
N GLY A 117 5.64 3.72 6.50
CA GLY A 117 6.09 4.44 7.69
C GLY A 117 6.41 5.93 7.47
N ALA A 118 6.10 6.49 6.30
CA ALA A 118 6.50 7.82 5.88
C ALA A 118 8.02 8.03 5.93
N VAL A 119 8.78 7.04 5.44
CA VAL A 119 10.23 7.11 5.31
C VAL A 119 10.58 6.91 3.84
N GLU A 120 11.48 7.74 3.32
CA GLU A 120 12.04 7.50 1.99
C GLU A 120 12.87 6.22 2.04
N ALA A 121 12.74 5.35 1.03
CA ALA A 121 13.39 4.06 0.98
C ALA A 121 14.91 4.17 1.21
N LEU A 122 15.43 3.30 2.08
CA LEU A 122 16.85 3.18 2.39
C LEU A 122 17.53 2.38 1.29
N ASP A 123 18.62 2.93 0.77
CA ASP A 123 19.51 2.34 -0.22
C ASP A 123 20.62 1.46 0.40
N GLU A 124 20.66 1.38 1.73
CA GLU A 124 21.68 0.66 2.49
C GLU A 124 21.07 0.00 3.76
N PRO A 125 21.68 -1.06 4.31
CA PRO A 125 21.27 -1.64 5.58
C PRO A 125 21.23 -0.60 6.71
N TYR A 126 20.22 -0.72 7.60
CA TYR A 126 19.94 0.26 8.65
C TYR A 126 21.13 0.64 9.55
N LEU A 127 22.03 -0.31 9.86
CA LEU A 127 23.20 -0.04 10.71
C LEU A 127 24.41 0.52 9.94
N GLN A 128 24.38 0.49 8.61
CA GLN A 128 25.48 0.92 7.74
C GLN A 128 25.28 2.35 7.21
N ILE A 129 24.03 2.76 7.03
CA ILE A 129 23.69 4.11 6.59
C ILE A 129 24.21 5.17 7.57
N SER A 130 24.90 6.17 7.03
CA SER A 130 25.43 7.28 7.83
C SER A 130 24.31 8.11 8.47
N PHE A 131 24.59 8.70 9.64
CA PHE A 131 23.64 9.54 10.38
C PHE A 131 23.00 10.63 9.51
N TRP A 132 23.79 11.35 8.71
CA TRP A 132 23.29 12.45 7.87
C TRP A 132 22.41 11.96 6.71
N ARG A 133 22.70 10.78 6.15
CA ARG A 133 21.86 10.17 5.11
C ARG A 133 20.53 9.69 5.71
N MET A 134 20.56 9.03 6.86
CA MET A 134 19.37 8.66 7.63
C MET A 134 18.51 9.88 7.99
N LEU A 135 19.14 10.96 8.43
CA LEU A 135 18.43 12.20 8.73
C LEU A 135 17.72 12.75 7.49
N LYS A 136 18.40 12.78 6.33
CA LYS A 136 17.80 13.27 5.07
C LYS A 136 16.59 12.42 4.65
N LYS A 137 16.68 11.09 4.75
CA LYS A 137 15.62 10.13 4.38
C LYS A 137 14.35 10.26 5.24
N ARG A 138 14.46 10.83 6.45
CA ARG A 138 13.33 11.00 7.40
C ARG A 138 12.87 12.44 7.54
N ALA A 139 13.80 13.40 7.55
CA ALA A 139 13.50 14.81 7.86
C ALA A 139 12.55 15.43 6.83
N GLY A 140 12.69 15.09 5.54
CA GLY A 140 11.79 15.58 4.50
C GLY A 140 10.32 15.23 4.80
N TRP A 141 10.06 13.95 5.04
CA TRP A 141 8.72 13.46 5.39
C TRP A 141 8.22 14.01 6.74
N LEU A 142 9.06 14.04 7.77
CA LEU A 142 8.68 14.60 9.08
C LEU A 142 8.31 16.08 8.99
N VAL A 143 9.01 16.87 8.18
CA VAL A 143 8.68 18.28 7.95
C VAL A 143 7.34 18.41 7.23
N VAL A 144 7.09 17.62 6.19
CA VAL A 144 5.80 17.63 5.47
C VAL A 144 4.65 17.24 6.40
N LEU A 145 4.82 16.20 7.20
CA LEU A 145 3.82 15.76 8.18
C LEU A 145 3.59 16.84 9.25
N PHE A 146 4.65 17.43 9.81
CA PHE A 146 4.53 18.49 10.80
C PHE A 146 3.80 19.72 10.25
N LEU A 147 4.14 20.18 9.04
CA LEU A 147 3.45 21.30 8.40
C LEU A 147 1.98 20.98 8.12
N SER A 148 1.67 19.74 7.73
CA SER A 148 0.30 19.28 7.55
C SER A 148 -0.45 19.23 8.89
N GLU A 149 0.22 18.80 9.96
CA GLU A 149 -0.33 18.71 11.31
C GLU A 149 -0.60 20.10 11.91
N MET A 150 0.10 21.16 11.49
CA MET A 150 -0.24 22.54 11.88
C MET A 150 -1.68 22.95 11.48
N LEU A 151 -2.29 22.27 10.50
CA LEU A 151 -3.71 22.49 10.17
C LEU A 151 -4.64 22.07 11.31
N THR A 152 -4.23 21.14 12.18
CA THR A 152 -5.02 20.76 13.37
C THR A 152 -5.14 21.93 14.34
N ALA A 153 -4.06 22.70 14.55
CA ALA A 153 -4.09 23.91 15.37
C ALA A 153 -5.04 24.96 14.80
N THR A 154 -5.09 25.09 13.47
CA THR A 154 -6.02 25.98 12.77
C THR A 154 -7.47 25.51 12.96
N ALA A 155 -7.73 24.21 12.83
CA ALA A 155 -9.05 23.63 13.07
C ALA A 155 -9.49 23.79 14.53
N MET A 156 -8.59 23.62 15.49
CA MET A 156 -8.87 23.86 16.91
C MET A 156 -9.19 25.33 17.20
N SER A 157 -8.45 26.27 16.60
CA SER A 157 -8.72 27.72 16.77
C SER A 157 -10.08 28.12 16.21
N HIS A 158 -10.58 27.46 15.17
CA HIS A 158 -11.93 27.69 14.66
C HIS A 158 -13.03 27.36 15.70
N PHE A 159 -12.79 26.38 16.58
CA PHE A 159 -13.72 25.95 17.63
C PHE A 159 -13.33 26.49 19.03
N GLU A 160 -12.55 27.58 19.09
CA GLU A 160 -12.06 28.14 20.36
C GLU A 160 -13.21 28.56 21.29
N ASP A 161 -14.27 29.15 20.76
CA ASP A 161 -15.45 29.56 21.52
C ASP A 161 -16.19 28.36 22.12
N GLU A 162 -16.37 27.28 21.35
CA GLU A 162 -16.97 26.04 21.82
C GLU A 162 -16.11 25.36 22.89
N ILE A 163 -14.79 25.34 22.70
CA ILE A 163 -13.84 24.82 23.69
C ILE A 163 -13.91 25.64 24.97
N ALA A 164 -13.99 26.96 24.89
CA ALA A 164 -14.09 27.84 26.06
C ALA A 164 -15.39 27.60 26.85
N ARG A 165 -16.52 27.36 26.17
CA ARG A 165 -17.81 27.03 26.81
C ARG A 165 -17.82 25.63 27.42
N ALA A 166 -17.17 24.68 26.77
CA ALA A 166 -17.17 23.27 27.17
C ALA A 166 -15.76 22.68 27.21
N VAL A 167 -14.93 23.19 28.13
CA VAL A 167 -13.51 22.78 28.31
C VAL A 167 -13.36 21.27 28.48
N VAL A 168 -14.37 20.60 29.04
CA VAL A 168 -14.41 19.14 29.19
C VAL A 168 -14.26 18.39 27.87
N LEU A 169 -14.72 18.95 26.74
CA LEU A 169 -14.60 18.33 25.42
C LEU A 169 -13.14 18.25 24.96
N ALA A 170 -12.30 19.23 25.33
CA ALA A 170 -10.88 19.24 24.98
C ALA A 170 -10.13 18.01 25.52
N VAL A 171 -10.56 17.47 26.67
CA VAL A 171 -9.95 16.28 27.29
C VAL A 171 -10.15 15.02 26.43
N PHE A 172 -11.17 15.00 25.57
CA PHE A 172 -11.47 13.87 24.69
C PHE A 172 -10.87 14.01 23.29
N VAL A 173 -10.33 15.19 22.93
CA VAL A 173 -9.75 15.44 21.60
C VAL A 173 -8.67 14.41 21.24
N PRO A 174 -7.68 14.08 22.10
CA PRO A 174 -6.68 13.07 21.77
C PRO A 174 -7.28 11.68 21.50
N LEU A 175 -8.34 11.32 22.23
CA LEU A 175 -9.03 10.04 22.09
C LEU A 175 -9.75 9.96 20.73
N ILE A 176 -10.46 11.02 20.35
CA ILE A 176 -11.21 11.09 19.09
C ILE A 176 -10.25 11.02 17.90
N ILE A 177 -9.26 11.92 17.89
CA ILE A 177 -8.27 12.06 16.82
C ILE A 177 -7.51 10.75 16.63
N SER A 178 -6.96 10.20 17.70
CA SER A 178 -6.19 8.95 17.64
C SER A 178 -7.04 7.76 17.17
N SER A 179 -8.32 7.69 17.57
CA SER A 179 -9.21 6.62 17.12
C SER A 179 -9.43 6.67 15.60
N GLY A 180 -9.65 7.86 15.04
CA GLY A 180 -9.76 8.05 13.60
C GLY A 180 -8.47 7.71 12.87
N GLY A 181 -7.34 8.29 13.32
CA GLY A 181 -6.03 8.08 12.69
C GLY A 181 -5.58 6.63 12.70
N ASN A 182 -5.82 5.90 13.80
CA ASN A 182 -5.53 4.47 13.91
C ASN A 182 -6.40 3.65 12.94
N SER A 183 -7.70 3.91 12.88
CA SER A 183 -8.60 3.23 11.94
C SER A 183 -8.25 3.52 10.48
N GLY A 184 -7.87 4.76 10.16
CA GLY A 184 -7.40 5.12 8.82
C GLY A 184 -6.08 4.45 8.46
N SER A 185 -5.11 4.43 9.37
CA SER A 185 -3.83 3.75 9.16
C SER A 185 -3.99 2.25 8.92
N GLN A 186 -4.91 1.60 9.65
CA GLN A 186 -5.25 0.18 9.43
C GLN A 186 -5.86 -0.05 8.05
N ALA A 187 -6.85 0.76 7.66
CA ALA A 187 -7.49 0.65 6.35
C ALA A 187 -6.49 0.90 5.20
N ALA A 188 -5.64 1.92 5.33
CA ALA A 188 -4.60 2.23 4.34
C ALA A 188 -3.61 1.07 4.18
N THR A 189 -3.10 0.52 5.28
CA THR A 189 -2.17 -0.61 5.26
C THR A 189 -2.77 -1.83 4.54
N LEU A 190 -4.04 -2.17 4.84
CA LEU A 190 -4.72 -3.29 4.20
C LEU A 190 -4.95 -3.07 2.71
N VAL A 191 -5.35 -1.86 2.31
CA VAL A 191 -5.61 -1.55 0.90
C VAL A 191 -4.32 -1.46 0.10
N ILE A 192 -3.27 -0.79 0.60
CA ILE A 192 -1.96 -0.68 -0.06
C ILE A 192 -1.41 -2.08 -0.32
N ARG A 193 -1.41 -2.95 0.71
CA ARG A 193 -0.96 -4.34 0.55
C ARG A 193 -1.79 -5.12 -0.48
N ALA A 194 -3.12 -5.01 -0.44
CA ALA A 194 -3.98 -5.70 -1.40
C ALA A 194 -3.74 -5.20 -2.84
N MET A 195 -3.38 -3.92 -3.02
CA MET A 195 -2.99 -3.36 -4.32
C MET A 195 -1.64 -3.87 -4.78
N ALA A 196 -0.63 -3.91 -3.91
CA ALA A 196 0.71 -4.43 -4.21
C ALA A 196 0.68 -5.92 -4.61
N LEU A 197 -0.21 -6.71 -3.97
CA LEU A 197 -0.42 -8.11 -4.32
C LEU A 197 -1.31 -8.35 -5.56
N GLY A 198 -1.85 -7.28 -6.18
CA GLY A 198 -2.76 -7.38 -7.31
C GLY A 198 -4.15 -7.92 -6.97
N GLU A 199 -4.48 -8.10 -5.69
CA GLU A 199 -5.80 -8.54 -5.20
C GLU A 199 -6.88 -7.45 -5.36
N LEU A 200 -6.46 -6.19 -5.40
CA LEU A 200 -7.32 -5.01 -5.49
C LEU A 200 -6.87 -4.10 -6.62
N THR A 201 -7.79 -3.75 -7.51
CA THR A 201 -7.55 -2.78 -8.58
C THR A 201 -8.35 -1.50 -8.36
N VAL A 202 -7.99 -0.43 -9.07
CA VAL A 202 -8.72 0.85 -9.02
C VAL A 202 -10.22 0.68 -9.38
N ARG A 203 -10.57 -0.35 -10.15
CA ARG A 203 -11.97 -0.64 -10.54
C ARG A 203 -12.81 -1.14 -9.36
N ASP A 204 -12.19 -1.70 -8.33
CA ASP A 204 -12.85 -2.27 -7.16
C ASP A 204 -13.25 -1.23 -6.11
N TRP A 205 -12.95 0.06 -6.33
CA TRP A 205 -13.14 1.15 -5.36
C TRP A 205 -14.53 1.15 -4.70
N TRP A 206 -15.60 0.92 -5.45
CA TRP A 206 -16.96 0.91 -4.90
C TRP A 206 -17.21 -0.27 -3.95
N ARG A 207 -16.60 -1.43 -4.23
CA ARG A 207 -16.66 -2.60 -3.35
C ARG A 207 -15.91 -2.31 -2.04
N VAL A 208 -14.78 -1.62 -2.12
CA VAL A 208 -13.98 -1.19 -0.96
C VAL A 208 -14.79 -0.22 -0.09
N VAL A 209 -15.36 0.84 -0.67
CA VAL A 209 -16.20 1.80 0.06
C VAL A 209 -17.31 1.10 0.84
N ARG A 210 -18.06 0.20 0.18
CA ARG A 210 -19.17 -0.52 0.85
C ARG A 210 -18.71 -1.37 2.02
N ARG A 211 -17.55 -2.04 1.87
CA ARG A 211 -16.94 -2.84 2.95
C ARG A 211 -16.50 -1.94 4.10
N GLU A 212 -15.83 -0.84 3.81
CA GLU A 212 -15.28 0.07 4.81
C GLU A 212 -16.35 0.91 5.52
N VAL A 213 -17.48 1.22 4.86
CA VAL A 213 -18.65 1.80 5.55
C VAL A 213 -19.18 0.83 6.61
N ALA A 214 -19.34 -0.45 6.27
CA ALA A 214 -19.83 -1.46 7.21
C ALA A 214 -18.82 -1.68 8.36
N SER A 215 -17.54 -1.84 8.04
CA SER A 215 -16.46 -1.97 9.04
C SER A 215 -16.38 -0.73 9.94
N GLY A 216 -16.38 0.46 9.36
CA GLY A 216 -16.26 1.73 10.09
C GLY A 216 -17.44 1.99 11.02
N LEU A 217 -18.68 1.71 10.59
CA LEU A 217 -19.86 1.79 11.47
C LEU A 217 -19.79 0.79 12.62
N ALA A 218 -19.36 -0.46 12.36
CA ALA A 218 -19.25 -1.49 13.39
C ALA A 218 -18.15 -1.16 14.41
N LEU A 219 -16.94 -0.87 13.95
CA LEU A 219 -15.79 -0.50 14.80
C LEU A 219 -16.06 0.81 15.55
N GLY A 220 -16.61 1.81 14.87
CA GLY A 220 -17.00 3.07 15.46
C GLY A 220 -18.05 2.91 16.55
N SER A 221 -19.03 2.02 16.36
CA SER A 221 -20.04 1.71 17.39
C SER A 221 -19.43 1.01 18.60
N ILE A 222 -18.49 0.10 18.39
CA ILE A 222 -17.77 -0.57 19.49
C ILE A 222 -16.98 0.45 20.31
N LEU A 223 -16.14 1.26 19.65
CA LEU A 223 -15.33 2.28 20.31
C LEU A 223 -16.18 3.38 20.95
N GLY A 224 -17.24 3.82 20.26
CA GLY A 224 -18.21 4.80 20.76
C GLY A 224 -18.93 4.32 22.01
N THR A 225 -19.34 3.05 22.04
CA THR A 225 -19.95 2.43 23.23
C THR A 225 -18.96 2.39 24.40
N ILE A 226 -17.71 2.01 24.15
CA ILE A 226 -16.66 2.00 25.18
C ILE A 226 -16.43 3.42 25.72
N GLY A 227 -16.34 4.42 24.84
CA GLY A 227 -16.20 5.83 25.23
C GLY A 227 -17.37 6.33 26.08
N PHE A 228 -18.60 6.05 25.64
CA PHE A 228 -19.82 6.38 26.36
C PHE A 228 -19.86 5.73 27.76
N LEU A 229 -19.58 4.44 27.84
CA LEU A 229 -19.57 3.69 29.10
C LEU A 229 -18.49 4.22 30.04
N ARG A 230 -17.30 4.54 29.54
CA ARG A 230 -16.23 5.11 30.35
C ARG A 230 -16.66 6.44 30.97
N ILE A 231 -17.28 7.34 30.20
CA ILE A 231 -17.74 8.63 30.72
C ILE A 231 -18.84 8.43 31.76
N THR A 232 -19.80 7.55 31.48
CA THR A 232 -20.88 7.20 32.39
C THR A 232 -20.36 6.66 33.72
N LEU A 233 -19.49 5.65 33.69
CA LEU A 233 -18.93 5.03 34.90
C LEU A 233 -18.12 6.03 35.74
N TRP A 234 -17.32 6.88 35.10
CA TRP A 234 -16.55 7.90 35.84
C TRP A 234 -17.44 8.98 36.42
N SER A 235 -18.57 9.30 35.79
CA SER A 235 -19.56 10.24 36.34
C SER A 235 -20.23 9.66 37.59
N LEU A 236 -20.40 8.35 37.69
CA LEU A 236 -20.93 7.70 38.90
C LEU A 236 -19.93 7.73 40.06
N VAL A 237 -18.63 7.57 39.77
CA VAL A 237 -17.57 7.57 40.79
C VAL A 237 -17.17 8.99 41.20
N LYS A 238 -17.17 9.94 40.27
CA LYS A 238 -16.82 11.35 40.47
C LYS A 238 -17.86 12.25 39.77
N PRO A 239 -18.98 12.58 40.44
CA PRO A 239 -20.10 13.31 39.85
C PRO A 239 -19.73 14.67 39.24
N ASP A 240 -18.78 15.38 39.84
CA ASP A 240 -18.40 16.72 39.39
C ASP A 240 -17.38 16.72 38.24
N LEU A 241 -16.91 15.55 37.78
CA LEU A 241 -15.78 15.45 36.85
C LEU A 241 -16.10 15.99 35.44
N TYR A 242 -17.33 15.78 34.95
CA TYR A 242 -17.76 16.19 33.61
C TYR A 242 -18.94 17.18 33.64
N GLY A 243 -19.29 17.67 34.83
CA GLY A 243 -20.38 18.61 35.04
C GLY A 243 -21.80 18.00 34.95
N PRO A 244 -22.84 18.84 35.09
CA PRO A 244 -24.23 18.39 35.20
C PRO A 244 -24.76 17.72 33.92
N HIS A 245 -24.19 18.06 32.76
CA HIS A 245 -24.59 17.55 31.46
C HIS A 245 -23.69 16.39 30.96
N TRP A 246 -23.07 15.64 31.87
CA TRP A 246 -22.13 14.55 31.54
C TRP A 246 -22.74 13.50 30.58
N ALA A 247 -24.06 13.25 30.64
CA ALA A 247 -24.74 12.31 29.75
C ALA A 247 -24.73 12.78 28.29
N LEU A 248 -24.89 14.09 28.06
CA LEU A 248 -24.81 14.67 26.72
C LEU A 248 -23.36 14.67 26.20
N VAL A 249 -22.38 14.88 27.09
CA VAL A 249 -20.95 14.73 26.76
C VAL A 249 -20.63 13.28 26.38
N ALA A 250 -21.13 12.30 27.13
CA ALA A 250 -20.98 10.88 26.82
C ALA A 250 -21.56 10.52 25.46
N LEU A 251 -22.78 11.00 25.17
CA LEU A 251 -23.44 10.80 23.88
C LEU A 251 -22.66 11.46 22.73
N THR A 252 -22.18 12.68 22.95
CA THR A 252 -21.35 13.43 21.99
C THR A 252 -20.10 12.66 21.62
N VAL A 253 -19.34 12.19 22.62
CA VAL A 253 -18.13 11.38 22.39
C VAL A 253 -18.46 10.06 21.70
N GLY A 254 -19.53 9.38 22.11
CA GLY A 254 -19.94 8.12 21.50
C GLY A 254 -20.30 8.26 20.02
N ILE A 255 -21.13 9.23 19.66
CA ILE A 255 -21.55 9.49 18.27
C ILE A 255 -20.38 10.02 17.44
N ALA A 256 -19.57 10.92 17.99
CA ALA A 256 -18.40 11.44 17.28
C ALA A 256 -17.40 10.32 16.95
N LEU A 257 -17.18 9.37 17.85
CA LEU A 257 -16.32 8.20 17.57
C LEU A 257 -16.83 7.37 16.40
N VAL A 258 -18.15 7.18 16.27
CA VAL A 258 -18.72 6.50 15.10
C VAL A 258 -18.37 7.26 13.82
N GLY A 259 -18.58 8.58 13.81
CA GLY A 259 -18.30 9.41 12.64
C GLY A 259 -16.81 9.47 12.28
N VAL A 260 -15.94 9.65 13.26
CA VAL A 260 -14.49 9.80 13.06
C VAL A 260 -13.84 8.48 12.67
N VAL A 261 -14.25 7.35 13.25
CA VAL A 261 -13.75 6.02 12.85
C VAL A 261 -14.21 5.65 11.45
N LEU A 262 -15.49 5.91 11.13
CA LEU A 262 -16.02 5.72 9.78
C LEU A 262 -15.23 6.55 8.75
N TRP A 263 -15.01 7.83 9.05
CA TRP A 263 -14.22 8.71 8.18
C TRP A 263 -12.77 8.23 8.06
N GLY A 264 -12.15 7.80 9.16
CA GLY A 264 -10.82 7.19 9.16
C GLY A 264 -10.73 6.01 8.19
N CYS A 265 -11.62 5.03 8.32
CA CYS A 265 -11.68 3.87 7.41
C CYS A 265 -11.83 4.28 5.94
N LEU A 266 -12.71 5.25 5.65
CA LEU A 266 -12.91 5.75 4.28
C LEU A 266 -11.70 6.51 3.73
N ALA A 267 -11.14 7.43 4.51
CA ALA A 267 -9.96 8.20 4.12
C ALA A 267 -8.76 7.27 3.87
N GLY A 268 -8.51 6.35 4.79
CA GLY A 268 -7.40 5.40 4.69
C GLY A 268 -7.53 4.43 3.52
N SER A 269 -8.74 3.94 3.22
CA SER A 269 -8.96 3.03 2.10
C SER A 269 -9.02 3.72 0.73
N MET A 270 -9.52 4.96 0.66
CA MET A 270 -9.72 5.65 -0.61
C MET A 270 -8.49 6.41 -1.08
N LEU A 271 -7.67 6.93 -0.17
CA LEU A 271 -6.49 7.71 -0.53
C LEU A 271 -5.49 6.92 -1.42
N PRO A 272 -5.11 5.66 -1.10
CA PRO A 272 -4.22 4.87 -1.96
C PRO A 272 -4.80 4.64 -3.38
N ILE A 273 -6.11 4.39 -3.46
CA ILE A 273 -6.83 4.17 -4.72
C ILE A 273 -6.84 5.45 -5.56
N ILE A 274 -7.05 6.60 -4.93
CA ILE A 274 -7.02 7.91 -5.59
C ILE A 274 -5.60 8.19 -6.13
N LEU A 275 -4.56 7.94 -5.34
CA LEU A 275 -3.17 8.12 -5.79
C LEU A 275 -2.85 7.25 -7.00
N LYS A 276 -3.18 5.95 -6.98
CA LYS A 276 -2.94 5.06 -8.13
C LYS A 276 -3.69 5.53 -9.38
N ARG A 277 -4.92 6.03 -9.21
CA ARG A 277 -5.70 6.57 -10.33
C ARG A 277 -5.06 7.81 -10.96
N LEU A 278 -4.36 8.60 -10.16
CA LEU A 278 -3.61 9.77 -10.61
C LEU A 278 -2.21 9.43 -11.16
N GLY A 279 -1.82 8.15 -11.13
CA GLY A 279 -0.50 7.69 -11.58
C GLY A 279 0.60 7.78 -10.53
N PHE A 280 0.26 8.06 -9.26
CA PHE A 280 1.20 8.05 -8.15
C PHE A 280 1.28 6.66 -7.50
N ASP A 281 2.38 6.42 -6.81
CA ASP A 281 2.58 5.25 -5.96
C ASP A 281 1.59 5.25 -4.77
N PRO A 282 0.76 4.20 -4.60
CA PRO A 282 -0.13 4.06 -3.45
C PRO A 282 0.59 4.05 -2.09
N ALA A 283 1.80 3.50 -2.01
CA ALA A 283 2.58 3.44 -0.77
C ALA A 283 2.98 4.84 -0.27
N ALA A 284 2.92 5.86 -1.15
CA ALA A 284 3.09 7.26 -0.76
C ALA A 284 1.96 7.79 0.14
N SER A 285 0.78 7.16 0.17
CA SER A 285 -0.30 7.46 1.13
C SER A 285 -0.02 6.92 2.54
N SER A 286 1.24 7.06 2.98
CA SER A 286 1.78 6.55 4.24
C SER A 286 0.80 6.65 5.42
N ALA A 287 0.86 5.68 6.33
CA ALA A 287 -0.03 5.63 7.49
C ALA A 287 0.00 6.94 8.32
N PRO A 288 1.16 7.57 8.57
CA PRO A 288 1.22 8.88 9.23
C PRO A 288 0.49 9.99 8.46
N PHE A 289 0.58 10.03 7.13
CA PHE A 289 -0.11 11.05 6.34
C PHE A 289 -1.63 10.91 6.41
N VAL A 290 -2.13 9.67 6.35
CA VAL A 290 -3.56 9.38 6.58
C VAL A 290 -3.98 9.83 7.97
N ALA A 291 -3.20 9.52 9.01
CA ALA A 291 -3.48 9.96 10.36
C ALA A 291 -3.62 11.48 10.44
N THR A 292 -2.66 12.26 9.92
CA THR A 292 -2.73 13.73 9.93
C THR A 292 -3.97 14.28 9.25
N LEU A 293 -4.38 13.72 8.11
CA LEU A 293 -5.62 14.13 7.43
C LEU A 293 -6.86 13.83 8.27
N VAL A 294 -6.88 12.67 8.92
CA VAL A 294 -7.97 12.27 9.83
C VAL A 294 -7.95 13.10 11.11
N ASP A 295 -6.81 13.60 11.56
CA ASP A 295 -6.73 14.43 12.77
C ASP A 295 -7.44 15.77 12.56
N VAL A 296 -7.15 16.45 11.45
CA VAL A 296 -7.78 17.73 11.08
C VAL A 296 -9.29 17.55 10.90
N THR A 297 -9.69 16.57 10.11
CA THR A 297 -11.10 16.30 9.82
C THR A 297 -11.84 15.73 11.02
N GLY A 298 -11.14 15.00 11.90
CA GLY A 298 -11.68 14.43 13.14
C GLY A 298 -12.06 15.50 14.16
N ILE A 299 -11.26 16.56 14.28
CA ILE A 299 -11.62 17.76 15.06
C ILE A 299 -12.92 18.36 14.52
N VAL A 300 -13.00 18.56 13.21
CA VAL A 300 -14.19 19.14 12.56
C VAL A 300 -15.43 18.28 12.81
N ILE A 301 -15.34 16.96 12.62
CA ILE A 301 -16.45 16.03 12.89
C ILE A 301 -16.84 16.08 14.36
N TYR A 302 -15.87 16.05 15.29
CA TYR A 302 -16.13 16.05 16.72
C TYR A 302 -16.88 17.29 17.19
N PHE A 303 -16.35 18.46 16.87
CA PHE A 303 -16.96 19.72 17.32
C PHE A 303 -18.26 20.04 16.57
N THR A 304 -18.43 19.57 15.34
CA THR A 304 -19.73 19.65 14.64
C THR A 304 -20.79 18.80 15.35
N VAL A 305 -20.45 17.56 15.73
CA VAL A 305 -21.35 16.68 16.50
C VAL A 305 -21.64 17.28 17.87
N ALA A 306 -20.63 17.81 18.55
CA ALA A 306 -20.79 18.48 19.83
C ALA A 306 -21.72 19.70 19.72
N SER A 307 -21.51 20.56 18.73
CA SER A 307 -22.33 21.75 18.48
C SER A 307 -23.78 21.39 18.19
N PHE A 308 -24.05 20.25 17.55
CA PHE A 308 -25.42 19.80 17.30
C PHE A 308 -26.09 19.25 18.57
N ILE A 309 -25.40 18.43 19.35
CA ILE A 309 -25.96 17.74 20.53
C ILE A 309 -26.06 18.65 21.75
N LEU A 310 -25.08 19.54 21.94
CA LEU A 310 -24.94 20.38 23.12
C LEU A 310 -25.57 21.77 22.95
N ARG A 311 -26.14 22.06 21.78
CA ARG A 311 -26.77 23.36 21.49
C ARG A 311 -27.81 23.73 22.53
N GLY A 312 -27.66 24.90 23.13
CA GLY A 312 -28.58 25.42 24.15
C GLY A 312 -28.41 24.80 25.53
N THR A 313 -27.33 24.05 25.76
CA THR A 313 -26.94 23.52 27.08
C THR A 313 -25.52 23.94 27.44
N LEU A 314 -24.51 23.25 26.90
CA LEU A 314 -23.10 23.55 27.08
C LEU A 314 -22.52 24.40 25.94
N LEU A 315 -23.14 24.40 24.75
CA LEU A 315 -22.69 25.14 23.56
C LEU A 315 -23.76 26.11 23.05
#